data_AF-A0A0X8LAZ7-F1
#
_entry.id   AF-A0A0X8LAZ7-F1
#
_cell.length_a   1.000
_cell.length_b   1.000
_cell.length_c   1.000
_cell.angle_alpha   90.00
_cell.angle_beta   90.00
_cell.angle_gamma   90.00
#
_symmetry.space_group_name_H-M   'P 1'
#
loop_
_entity.id
_entity.type
_entity.pdbx_description
1 polymer ?
#
loop_
_entity_poly.entity_id
_entity_poly.type
_entity_poly.pdbx_seq_one_letter_code
_entity_poly.pdbx_strand_id
1 'polypeptide(L)'
;MLRKMEVDGYEIAVTASEVLRPMQSSTAIEGYRVAAVISRNDGGGVVGHFLCDVIAQGEVHLTLDAALDYGEREARARIASGFTDQV
;
A
#
# COMPACT_ATOMS: atom_id res chain seq x y z
N MET A 1 7.25 5.71 4.71
CA MET A 1 7.66 6.26 3.39
C MET A 1 6.44 6.45 2.52
N LEU A 2 6.42 7.49 1.67
CA LEU A 2 5.35 7.80 0.73
C LEU A 2 5.89 7.72 -0.70
N ARG A 3 5.18 7.03 -1.60
CA ARG A 3 5.42 7.01 -3.05
C ARG A 3 4.17 7.50 -3.76
N LYS A 4 4.33 8.45 -4.67
CA LYS A 4 3.25 8.98 -5.51
C LYS A 4 3.50 8.65 -6.98
N MET A 5 2.43 8.42 -7.73
CA MET A 5 2.47 8.15 -9.17
C MET A 5 1.13 8.48 -9.82
N GLU A 6 1.15 8.69 -11.14
CA GLU A 6 -0.05 8.85 -11.95
C GLU A 6 -0.28 7.61 -12.82
N VAL A 7 -1.52 7.12 -12.86
CA VAL A 7 -1.92 5.93 -13.63
C VAL A 7 -3.32 6.17 -14.20
N ASP A 8 -3.46 6.11 -15.53
CA ASP A 8 -4.75 6.15 -16.24
C ASP A 8 -5.71 7.27 -15.80
N GLY A 9 -5.17 8.47 -15.50
CA GLY A 9 -5.96 9.62 -15.05
C GLY A 9 -6.24 9.69 -13.55
N TYR A 10 -5.59 8.83 -12.76
CA TYR A 10 -5.64 8.81 -11.30
C TYR A 10 -4.28 9.12 -10.68
N GLU A 11 -4.28 9.79 -9.52
CA GLU A 11 -3.12 9.91 -8.63
C GLU A 11 -3.21 8.77 -7.61
N ILE A 12 -2.13 8.00 -7.47
CA ILE A 12 -1.98 6.98 -6.44
C ILE A 12 -0.93 7.45 -5.45
N ALA A 13 -1.29 7.47 -4.17
CA ALA A 13 -0.38 7.73 -3.05
C ALA A 13 -0.28 6.47 -2.18
N VAL A 14 0.87 5.79 -2.23
CA VAL A 14 1.15 4.58 -1.44
C VAL A 14 2.05 4.93 -0.27
N THR A 15 1.63 4.57 0.95
CA THR A 15 2.42 4.69 2.16
C THR A 15 2.78 3.31 2.71
N ALA A 16 4.01 3.17 3.18
CA ALA A 16 4.47 2.00 3.90
C ALA A 16 5.14 2.42 5.21
N SER A 17 4.80 1.73 6.31
CA SER A 17 5.33 1.98 7.65
C SER A 17 5.69 0.67 8.33
N GLU A 18 6.84 0.63 9.00
CA GLU A 18 7.27 -0.53 9.78
C GLU A 18 6.28 -0.83 10.91
N VAL A 19 5.98 -2.10 11.06
CA VAL A 19 5.26 -2.63 12.22
C VAL A 19 6.29 -3.39 13.03
N LEU A 20 6.50 -2.96 14.28
CA LEU A 20 7.48 -3.54 15.17
C LEU A 20 6.82 -4.59 16.05
N ARG A 21 7.42 -5.78 16.13
CA ARG A 21 7.06 -6.77 17.13
C ARG A 21 7.89 -6.51 18.39
N PRO A 22 7.27 -6.28 19.55
CA PRO A 22 8.01 -6.25 20.80
C PRO A 22 8.55 -7.66 21.10
N MET A 23 9.87 -7.82 21.17
CA MET A 23 10.50 -9.02 21.72
C MET A 23 11.10 -8.68 23.08
N GLN A 24 11.28 -9.70 23.94
CA GLN A 24 11.71 -9.55 25.33
C GLN A 24 13.06 -8.82 25.52
N SER A 25 13.86 -8.64 24.46
CA SER A 25 15.18 -8.00 24.54
C SER A 25 15.56 -7.18 23.30
N SER A 26 14.66 -7.03 22.33
CA SER A 26 14.87 -6.22 21.12
C SER A 26 13.55 -5.90 20.42
N THR A 27 13.55 -4.89 19.56
CA THR A 27 12.48 -4.67 18.58
C THR A 27 12.90 -5.30 17.26
N ALA A 28 12.14 -6.28 16.78
CA ALA A 28 12.28 -6.80 15.42
C ALA A 28 11.19 -6.19 14.54
N ILE A 29 11.51 -5.92 13.26
CA ILE A 29 10.49 -5.56 12.29
C ILE A 29 9.62 -6.79 12.07
N GLU A 30 8.35 -6.70 12.42
CA GLU A 30 7.34 -7.74 12.17
C GLU A 30 6.97 -7.78 10.69
N GLY A 31 6.93 -6.59 10.08
CA GLY A 31 6.51 -6.41 8.71
C GLY A 31 6.28 -4.93 8.39
N TYR A 32 5.55 -4.70 7.31
CA TYR A 32 5.17 -3.36 6.88
C TYR A 32 3.66 -3.27 6.74
N ARG A 33 3.08 -2.21 7.32
CA ARG A 33 1.72 -1.77 7.06
C ARG A 33 1.74 -0.92 5.80
N VAL A 34 0.87 -1.24 4.85
CA VAL A 34 0.81 -0.54 3.56
C VAL A 34 -0.58 0.07 3.41
N ALA A 35 -0.65 1.33 3.01
CA ALA A 35 -1.91 1.96 2.61
C ALA A 35 -1.76 2.58 1.23
N ALA A 36 -2.83 2.58 0.43
CA ALA A 36 -2.88 3.28 -0.85
C ALA A 36 -4.16 4.12 -0.93
N VAL A 37 -4.00 5.37 -1.36
CA VAL A 37 -5.09 6.29 -1.67
C VAL A 37 -5.09 6.50 -3.18
N ILE A 38 -6.25 6.35 -3.80
CA ILE A 38 -6.45 6.57 -5.24
C ILE A 38 -7.40 7.77 -5.40
N SER A 39 -6.93 8.82 -6.06
CA SER A 39 -7.66 10.06 -6.33
C SER A 39 -7.78 10.29 -7.83
N ARG A 40 -8.83 10.99 -8.28
CA ARG A 40 -8.95 11.34 -9.71
C ARG A 40 -8.15 12.61 -10.01
N ASN A 41 -7.46 12.66 -11.14
CA ASN A 41 -6.68 13.84 -11.55
C ASN A 41 -7.56 15.00 -12.06
N ASP A 42 -8.84 14.75 -12.30
CA ASP A 42 -9.81 15.77 -12.72
C ASP A 42 -10.30 16.66 -11.56
N GLY A 43 -9.66 16.59 -10.39
CA GLY A 43 -10.07 17.30 -9.18
C GLY A 43 -11.21 16.60 -8.42
N GLY A 44 -11.63 15.42 -8.85
CA GLY A 44 -12.58 14.57 -8.12
C GLY A 44 -12.02 14.03 -6.80
N GLY A 45 -12.92 13.55 -5.93
CA GLY A 45 -12.57 13.01 -4.62
C GLY A 45 -11.81 11.68 -4.68
N VAL A 46 -11.41 11.18 -3.50
CA VAL A 46 -10.81 9.85 -3.32
C VAL A 46 -11.81 8.78 -3.78
N VAL A 47 -11.40 7.91 -4.70
CA VAL A 47 -12.24 6.86 -5.29
C VAL A 47 -11.92 5.48 -4.74
N GLY A 48 -10.78 5.31 -4.07
CA GLY A 48 -10.39 4.05 -3.45
C GLY A 48 -9.42 4.26 -2.31
N HIS A 49 -9.60 3.48 -1.26
CA HIS A 49 -8.66 3.35 -0.16
C HIS A 49 -8.37 1.88 0.10
N PHE A 50 -7.10 1.56 0.24
CA PHE A 50 -6.62 0.24 0.58
C PHE A 50 -5.77 0.33 1.83
N LEU A 51 -6.03 -0.56 2.79
CA LEU A 51 -5.19 -0.75 3.95
C LEU A 51 -4.85 -2.24 4.05
N CYS A 52 -3.56 -2.56 4.04
CA CYS A 52 -3.02 -3.86 4.38
C CYS A 52 -2.35 -3.75 5.75
N ASP A 53 -2.84 -4.53 6.72
CA ASP A 53 -2.47 -4.33 8.12
C ASP A 53 -1.02 -4.72 8.44
N VAL A 54 -0.53 -5.86 7.94
CA VAL A 54 0.88 -6.26 8.04
C VAL A 54 1.21 -7.26 6.93
N ILE A 55 2.22 -6.97 6.11
CA ILE A 55 2.89 -8.00 5.29
C ILE A 55 4.12 -8.45 6.08
N ALA A 56 4.19 -9.72 6.49
CA ALA A 56 5.18 -10.23 7.43
C ALA A 56 6.54 -10.54 6.80
N GLN A 57 7.64 -10.19 7.49
CA GLN A 57 9.01 -10.45 7.04
C GLN A 57 9.36 -11.94 7.20
N GLY A 58 8.83 -12.80 6.32
CA GLY A 58 9.00 -14.26 6.44
C GLY A 58 8.62 -15.09 5.23
N GLU A 59 7.68 -14.66 4.37
CA GLU A 59 7.29 -15.43 3.17
C GLU A 59 7.07 -14.60 1.89
N VAL A 60 7.19 -13.28 1.95
CA VAL A 60 7.16 -12.39 0.78
C VAL A 60 8.30 -11.41 0.94
N HIS A 61 9.12 -11.23 -0.09
CA HIS A 61 10.25 -10.28 -0.08
C HIS A 61 9.76 -8.92 0.49
N LEU A 62 10.17 -8.54 1.69
CA LEU A 62 9.71 -7.32 2.34
C LEU A 62 10.90 -6.50 2.79
N THR A 63 11.48 -5.84 1.80
CA THR A 63 12.06 -4.53 2.00
C THR A 63 10.93 -3.51 2.01
N LEU A 64 11.19 -2.31 2.53
CA LEU A 64 10.30 -1.17 2.42
C LEU A 64 9.87 -0.92 0.96
N ASP A 65 10.78 -1.08 0.01
CA ASP A 65 10.48 -0.94 -1.42
C ASP A 65 9.53 -2.01 -1.93
N ALA A 66 9.70 -3.28 -1.53
CA ALA A 66 8.78 -4.33 -1.93
C ALA A 66 7.37 -4.15 -1.33
N ALA A 67 7.26 -3.56 -0.14
CA ALA A 67 5.98 -3.17 0.44
C ALA A 67 5.30 -2.04 -0.37
N LEU A 68 6.07 -1.07 -0.85
CA LEU A 68 5.58 -0.02 -1.74
C LEU A 68 5.17 -0.57 -3.12
N ASP A 69 5.95 -1.48 -3.70
CA ASP A 69 5.65 -2.14 -4.98
C ASP A 69 4.36 -2.96 -4.90
N TYR A 70 4.15 -3.66 -3.78
CA TYR A 70 2.90 -4.37 -3.50
C TYR A 70 1.71 -3.39 -3.47
N GLY A 71 1.82 -2.30 -2.70
CA GLY A 71 0.75 -1.30 -2.61
C GLY A 71 0.43 -0.64 -3.95
N GLU A 72 1.45 -0.38 -4.79
CA GLU A 72 1.26 0.11 -6.15
C GLU A 72 0.52 -0.91 -7.03
N ARG A 73 0.94 -2.18 -7.02
CA ARG A 73 0.32 -3.24 -7.82
C ARG A 73 -1.16 -3.41 -7.47
N GLU A 74 -1.49 -3.43 -6.18
CA GLU A 74 -2.88 -3.52 -5.71
C GLU A 74 -3.71 -2.28 -6.11
N ALA A 75 -3.12 -1.09 -6.06
CA ALA A 75 -3.80 0.13 -6.49
C ALA A 75 -4.07 0.13 -8.01
N ARG A 76 -3.10 -0.30 -8.82
CA ARG A 76 -3.26 -0.47 -10.28
C ARG A 76 -4.33 -1.50 -10.61
N ALA A 77 -4.36 -2.63 -9.90
CA ALA A 77 -5.36 -3.66 -10.10
C ALA A 77 -6.79 -3.12 -9.86
N ARG A 78 -6.98 -2.28 -8.82
CA ARG A 78 -8.27 -1.62 -8.56
C ARG A 78 -8.70 -0.66 -9.65
N ILE A 79 -7.78 0.14 -10.18
CA ILE A 79 -8.06 1.03 -11.30
C ILE A 79 -8.48 0.19 -12.52
N ALA A 80 -7.74 -0.88 -12.82
CA ALA A 80 -8.04 -1.77 -13.92
C ALA A 80 -9.38 -2.52 -13.77
N SER A 81 -9.79 -2.88 -12.55
CA SER A 81 -11.10 -3.51 -12.30
C SER A 81 -12.26 -2.53 -12.15
N GLY A 82 -12.01 -1.22 -12.29
CA GLY A 82 -13.04 -0.19 -12.11
C GLY A 82 -13.61 -0.17 -10.68
N PHE A 83 -12.80 -0.55 -9.68
CA PHE A 83 -13.14 -0.58 -8.26
C PHE A 83 -14.24 -1.59 -7.87
N THR A 84 -14.47 -2.64 -8.67
CA THR A 84 -15.61 -3.57 -8.51
C THR A 84 -15.41 -4.69 -7.49
N ASP A 85 -14.18 -4.95 -7.02
CA ASP A 85 -13.85 -6.06 -6.10
C ASP A 85 -14.06 -5.77 -4.59
N GLN A 86 -14.98 -4.88 -4.21
CA GLN A 86 -15.34 -4.66 -2.80
C GLN A 86 -16.62 -5.42 -2.43
N VAL A 87 -16.45 -6.60 -1.80
CA VAL A 87 -17.49 -7.31 -1.02
C VAL A 87 -17.01 -7.39 0.42
#